data_AF-A0A428R6P8-F1
#
_entry.id   AF-A0A428R6P8-F1
#
_cell.length_a   1.000
_cell.length_b   1.000
_cell.length_c   1.000
_cell.angle_alpha   90.00
_cell.angle_beta   90.00
_cell.angle_gamma   90.00
#
_symmetry.space_group_name_H-M   'P 1'
#
loop_
_entity.id
_entity.type
_entity.pdbx_description
1 polymer ?
#
loop_
_entity_poly.entity_id
_entity_poly.type
_entity_poly.pdbx_seq_one_letter_code
_entity_poly.pdbx_strand_id
1 'polypeptide(L)'
;MAEEFFIKATPKLKGYCISEDQISTLKACIEGQTTVEEATKALTAYPSTSSTPLQLQQRLGGLWTLLIMTAVGLVDAQPTIISILQKIRTFPWEEEPTGEGEGFMDFDDGFFWRELTDWASNWADDYNHYGAQYLIENSEGKERERRQAEWISANTFAARLASTGDRIIALCGAALDTAGYITMEDLEKKDHKTDPTCIEAAAQLFIHATPELLCLVRADPNAKDIHSV
;
A
#
# COMPACT_ATOMS: atom_id res chain seq x y z
N MET A 1 0.01 -4.76 20.05
CA MET A 1 0.78 -4.28 18.88
C MET A 1 0.05 -3.18 18.12
N ALA A 2 -1.23 -3.37 17.73
CA ALA A 2 -2.01 -2.32 17.06
C ALA A 2 -2.18 -1.02 17.89
N GLU A 3 -2.57 -1.14 19.17
CA GLU A 3 -2.67 0.01 20.09
C GLU A 3 -1.39 0.86 20.13
N GLU A 4 -0.24 0.24 20.36
CA GLU A 4 1.04 0.93 20.44
C GLU A 4 1.44 1.61 19.12
N PHE A 5 1.10 1.00 17.98
CA PHE A 5 1.28 1.61 16.68
C PHE A 5 0.42 2.87 16.54
N PHE A 6 -0.89 2.78 16.78
CA PHE A 6 -1.79 3.92 16.62
C PHE A 6 -1.46 5.07 17.57
N ILE A 7 -1.01 4.80 18.80
CA ILE A 7 -0.50 5.84 19.72
C ILE A 7 0.68 6.61 19.11
N LYS A 8 1.61 5.91 18.46
CA LYS A 8 2.80 6.52 17.83
C LYS A 8 2.50 7.17 16.48
N ALA A 9 1.57 6.63 15.72
CA ALA A 9 1.22 7.09 14.37
C ALA A 9 0.29 8.30 14.39
N THR A 10 -0.65 8.38 15.35
CA THR A 10 -1.67 9.43 15.41
C THR A 10 -1.11 10.86 15.31
N PRO A 11 -0.01 11.23 16.00
CA PRO A 11 0.57 12.57 15.85
C PRO A 11 0.99 12.91 14.43
N LYS A 12 1.51 11.94 13.66
CA LYS A 12 1.87 12.12 12.25
C LYS A 12 0.62 12.22 11.37
N LEU A 13 -0.39 11.38 11.64
CA LEU A 13 -1.65 11.36 10.90
C LEU A 13 -2.44 12.68 11.00
N LYS A 14 -2.27 13.45 12.09
CA LYS A 14 -2.88 14.79 12.23
C LYS A 14 -2.42 15.82 11.19
N GLY A 15 -1.31 15.58 10.50
CA GLY A 15 -0.86 16.42 9.40
C GLY A 15 -1.65 16.22 8.10
N TYR A 16 -2.51 15.20 8.05
CA TYR A 16 -3.29 14.83 6.88
C TYR A 16 -4.79 15.08 7.11
N CYS A 17 -5.58 15.13 6.04
CA CYS A 17 -7.02 15.33 6.10
C CYS A 17 -7.73 14.02 6.51
N ILE A 18 -7.59 13.63 7.77
CA ILE A 18 -8.09 12.37 8.35
C ILE A 18 -8.93 12.70 9.59
N SER A 19 -10.07 12.04 9.74
CA SER A 19 -10.92 12.15 10.93
C SER A 19 -10.48 11.17 12.04
N GLU A 20 -10.75 11.52 13.31
CA GLU A 20 -10.52 10.61 14.45
C GLU A 20 -11.38 9.33 14.33
N ASP A 21 -12.57 9.45 13.74
CA ASP A 21 -13.46 8.33 13.45
C ASP A 21 -12.84 7.34 12.45
N GLN A 22 -12.14 7.82 11.42
CA GLN A 22 -11.42 6.95 10.49
C GLN A 22 -10.29 6.17 11.19
N ILE A 23 -9.52 6.82 12.06
CA ILE A 23 -8.43 6.17 12.81
C ILE A 23 -8.98 5.10 13.74
N SER A 24 -10.01 5.45 14.54
CA SER A 24 -10.62 4.52 15.49
C SER A 24 -11.32 3.35 14.81
N THR A 25 -11.99 3.60 13.68
CA THR A 25 -12.62 2.56 12.85
C THR A 25 -11.60 1.57 12.31
N LEU A 26 -10.49 2.06 11.72
CA LEU A 26 -9.47 1.18 11.17
C LEU A 26 -8.84 0.31 12.26
N LYS A 27 -8.54 0.92 13.41
CA LYS A 27 -8.01 0.20 14.57
C LYS A 27 -8.97 -0.90 15.02
N ALA A 28 -10.25 -0.59 15.21
CA ALA A 28 -11.26 -1.56 15.61
C ALA A 28 -11.37 -2.72 14.61
N CYS A 29 -11.25 -2.43 13.31
CA CYS A 29 -11.28 -3.45 12.26
C CYS A 29 -10.07 -4.39 12.34
N ILE A 30 -8.87 -3.84 12.52
CA ILE A 30 -7.63 -4.62 12.69
C ILE A 30 -7.67 -5.48 13.96
N GLU A 31 -8.30 -4.98 15.01
CA GLU A 31 -8.50 -5.72 16.27
C GLU A 31 -9.67 -6.72 16.22
N GLY A 32 -10.36 -6.83 15.07
CA GLY A 32 -11.48 -7.75 14.86
C GLY A 32 -12.76 -7.36 15.60
N GLN A 33 -12.86 -6.12 16.08
CA GLN A 33 -14.03 -5.58 16.80
C GLN A 33 -15.14 -5.12 15.86
N THR A 34 -14.82 -4.83 14.60
CA THR A 34 -15.78 -4.53 13.53
C THR A 34 -15.43 -5.30 12.27
N THR A 35 -16.43 -5.52 11.43
CA THR A 35 -16.22 -6.20 10.15
C THR A 35 -15.55 -5.29 9.12
N VAL A 36 -14.87 -5.89 8.13
CA VAL A 36 -14.32 -5.15 6.99
C VAL A 36 -15.41 -4.32 6.29
N GLU A 37 -16.64 -4.85 6.18
CA GLU A 37 -17.73 -4.13 5.52
C GLU A 37 -18.17 -2.87 6.27
N GLU A 38 -18.37 -2.97 7.58
CA GLU A 38 -18.72 -1.82 8.43
C GLU A 38 -17.59 -0.80 8.44
N ALA A 39 -16.35 -1.26 8.60
CA ALA A 39 -15.18 -0.40 8.59
C ALA A 39 -15.03 0.34 7.26
N THR A 40 -15.21 -0.36 6.14
CA THR A 40 -15.12 0.25 4.79
C THR A 40 -16.13 1.38 4.65
N LYS A 41 -17.40 1.17 5.02
CA LYS A 41 -18.45 2.20 4.96
C LYS A 41 -18.12 3.42 5.82
N ALA A 42 -17.59 3.20 7.03
CA ALA A 42 -17.22 4.29 7.93
C ALA A 42 -15.96 5.05 7.45
N LEU A 43 -14.97 4.34 6.90
CA LEU A 43 -13.73 4.94 6.39
C LEU A 43 -13.96 5.86 5.19
N THR A 44 -14.90 5.51 4.31
CA THR A 44 -15.23 6.27 3.09
C THR A 44 -16.21 7.41 3.32
N ALA A 45 -16.94 7.42 4.45
CA ALA A 45 -17.98 8.42 4.71
C ALA A 45 -17.44 9.86 4.69
N TYR A 46 -16.22 10.07 5.20
CA TYR A 46 -15.62 11.41 5.25
C TYR A 46 -15.25 11.94 3.85
N PRO A 47 -14.51 11.19 3.00
CA PRO A 47 -14.33 11.57 1.59
C PRO A 47 -15.64 11.78 0.82
N SER A 48 -16.66 10.94 1.01
CA SER A 48 -17.97 11.09 0.30
C SER A 48 -18.75 12.35 0.68
N THR A 49 -18.39 13.04 1.78
CA THR A 49 -19.02 14.33 2.16
C THR A 49 -18.30 15.54 1.55
N SER A 50 -17.38 15.33 0.61
CA SER A 50 -16.63 16.41 -0.03
C SER A 50 -17.53 17.22 -0.96
N SER A 51 -17.46 18.54 -0.86
CA SER A 51 -18.28 19.43 -1.69
C SER A 51 -17.54 19.97 -2.91
N THR A 52 -16.23 19.74 -3.01
CA THR A 52 -15.40 20.19 -4.13
C THR A 52 -14.32 19.15 -4.45
N PRO A 53 -13.80 19.12 -5.69
CA PRO A 53 -12.67 18.29 -6.07
C PRO A 53 -11.49 18.37 -5.10
N LEU A 54 -11.05 19.59 -4.77
CA LEU A 54 -9.91 19.81 -3.89
C LEU A 54 -10.11 19.15 -2.51
N GLN A 55 -11.31 19.24 -1.95
CA GLN A 55 -11.63 18.58 -0.67
C GLN A 55 -11.60 17.06 -0.81
N LEU A 56 -12.17 16.54 -1.90
CA LEU A 56 -12.17 15.10 -2.16
C LEU A 56 -10.75 14.56 -2.27
N GLN A 57 -9.89 15.23 -3.04
CA GLN A 57 -8.47 14.87 -3.18
C GLN A 57 -7.75 14.84 -1.83
N GLN A 58 -7.90 15.88 -1.02
CA GLN A 58 -7.25 15.94 0.30
C GLN A 58 -7.71 14.81 1.22
N ARG A 59 -9.02 14.50 1.24
CA ARG A 59 -9.59 13.47 2.10
C ARG A 59 -9.26 12.05 1.61
N LEU A 60 -9.22 11.84 0.29
CA LEU A 60 -8.74 10.59 -0.31
C LEU A 60 -7.26 10.38 0.01
N GLY A 61 -6.42 11.39 -0.20
CA GLY A 61 -5.00 11.34 0.19
C GLY A 61 -4.83 11.00 1.67
N GLY A 62 -5.61 11.62 2.56
CA GLY A 62 -5.63 11.26 3.98
C GLY A 62 -6.00 9.80 4.23
N LEU A 63 -7.05 9.29 3.58
CA LEU A 63 -7.45 7.89 3.68
C LEU A 63 -6.34 6.94 3.18
N TRP A 64 -5.71 7.25 2.05
CA TRP A 64 -4.61 6.45 1.49
C TRP A 64 -3.40 6.43 2.41
N THR A 65 -2.99 7.59 2.92
CA THR A 65 -1.92 7.68 3.94
C THR A 65 -2.26 6.83 5.16
N LEU A 66 -3.49 6.89 5.68
CA LEU A 66 -3.90 6.08 6.82
C LEU A 66 -3.74 4.58 6.55
N LEU A 67 -4.23 4.10 5.41
CA LEU A 67 -4.16 2.69 5.02
C LEU A 67 -2.71 2.24 4.79
N ILE A 68 -1.91 3.03 4.06
CA ILE A 68 -0.50 2.72 3.74
C ILE A 68 0.36 2.71 5.00
N MET A 69 0.30 3.76 5.81
CA MET A 69 1.07 3.83 7.06
C MET A 69 0.73 2.67 7.99
N THR A 70 -0.53 2.25 8.03
CA THR A 70 -0.97 1.11 8.84
C THR A 70 -0.48 -0.21 8.26
N ALA A 71 -0.56 -0.41 6.94
CA ALA A 71 -0.06 -1.61 6.26
C ALA A 71 1.46 -1.79 6.44
N VAL A 72 2.23 -0.71 6.37
CA VAL A 72 3.68 -0.74 6.54
C VAL A 72 4.06 -0.86 8.02
N GLY A 73 3.38 -0.14 8.91
CA GLY A 73 3.66 -0.19 10.35
C GLY A 73 3.20 -1.46 11.06
N LEU A 74 2.22 -2.18 10.49
CA LEU A 74 1.65 -3.41 11.05
C LEU A 74 1.47 -4.46 9.94
N VAL A 75 2.46 -5.34 9.77
CA VAL A 75 2.45 -6.40 8.73
C VAL A 75 1.20 -7.28 8.82
N ASP A 76 0.76 -7.61 10.04
CA ASP A 76 -0.43 -8.43 10.27
C ASP A 76 -1.74 -7.74 9.83
N ALA A 77 -1.75 -6.42 9.71
CA ALA A 77 -2.91 -5.66 9.25
C ALA A 77 -3.07 -5.68 7.72
N GLN A 78 -2.01 -5.98 6.97
CA GLN A 78 -2.02 -5.90 5.50
C GLN A 78 -3.16 -6.69 4.82
N PRO A 79 -3.53 -7.92 5.23
CA PRO A 79 -4.66 -8.63 4.60
C PRO A 79 -5.99 -7.90 4.82
N THR A 80 -6.18 -7.30 6.00
CA THR A 80 -7.34 -6.46 6.32
C THR A 80 -7.37 -5.20 5.47
N ILE A 81 -6.22 -4.52 5.30
CA ILE A 81 -6.11 -3.35 4.43
C ILE A 81 -6.46 -3.69 2.98
N ILE A 82 -5.94 -4.80 2.45
CA ILE A 82 -6.27 -5.27 1.09
C ILE A 82 -7.75 -5.58 0.96
N SER A 83 -8.34 -6.22 1.97
CA SER A 83 -9.78 -6.52 1.99
C SER A 83 -10.64 -5.24 1.99
N ILE A 84 -10.20 -4.19 2.71
CA ILE A 84 -10.84 -2.87 2.69
C ILE A 84 -10.75 -2.27 1.28
N LEU A 85 -9.58 -2.24 0.66
CA LEU A 85 -9.39 -1.72 -0.70
C LEU A 85 -10.29 -2.44 -1.71
N GLN A 86 -10.31 -3.78 -1.67
CA GLN A 86 -11.20 -4.60 -2.50
C GLN A 86 -12.67 -4.27 -2.27
N LYS A 87 -13.08 -4.04 -1.01
CA LYS A 87 -14.47 -3.70 -0.68
C LYS A 87 -14.85 -2.29 -1.15
N ILE A 88 -13.96 -1.29 -1.02
CA ILE A 88 -14.18 0.07 -1.56
C ILE A 88 -14.51 0.01 -3.05
N ARG A 89 -13.79 -0.82 -3.82
CA ARG A 89 -14.04 -0.97 -5.27
C ARG A 89 -15.43 -1.50 -5.64
N THR A 90 -16.15 -2.10 -4.68
CA THR A 90 -17.52 -2.60 -4.88
C THR A 90 -18.58 -1.54 -4.64
N PHE A 91 -18.20 -0.33 -4.23
CA PHE A 91 -19.13 0.74 -3.93
C PHE A 91 -19.84 1.23 -5.19
N PRO A 92 -21.05 1.80 -5.04
CA PRO A 92 -21.76 2.39 -6.16
C PRO A 92 -20.95 3.52 -6.81
N TRP A 93 -21.33 3.83 -8.03
CA TRP A 93 -20.76 4.92 -8.80
C TRP A 93 -21.10 6.25 -8.12
N GLU A 94 -20.10 6.86 -7.51
CA GLU A 94 -20.18 8.22 -6.96
C GLU A 94 -19.36 9.13 -7.89
N GLU A 95 -20.03 10.14 -8.44
CA GLU A 95 -19.40 11.15 -9.30
C GLU A 95 -18.55 12.11 -8.46
N GLU A 96 -17.52 12.67 -9.09
CA GLU A 96 -16.76 13.77 -8.51
C GLU A 96 -17.67 15.01 -8.26
N PRO A 97 -17.52 15.70 -7.11
CA PRO A 97 -18.15 17.01 -6.93
C PRO A 97 -17.61 18.04 -7.94
N THR A 98 -18.37 19.10 -8.22
CA THR A 98 -17.92 20.20 -9.08
C THR A 98 -17.41 21.40 -8.25
N GLY A 99 -16.66 22.29 -8.88
CA GLY A 99 -16.20 23.55 -8.30
C GLY A 99 -14.70 23.67 -8.08
N GLU A 100 -14.28 24.05 -6.87
CA GLU A 100 -12.87 24.32 -6.60
C GLU A 100 -12.02 23.05 -6.75
N GLY A 101 -11.10 23.09 -7.71
CA GLY A 101 -10.15 22.02 -7.92
C GLY A 101 -10.42 21.15 -9.16
N GLU A 102 -11.39 21.51 -10.02
CA GLU A 102 -11.74 20.77 -11.25
C GLU A 102 -10.56 20.54 -12.23
N GLY A 103 -9.43 21.23 -12.06
CA GLY A 103 -8.21 21.01 -12.84
C GLY A 103 -7.12 20.19 -12.14
N PHE A 104 -7.37 19.68 -10.94
CA PHE A 104 -6.38 18.96 -10.11
C PHE A 104 -6.58 17.45 -10.08
N MET A 105 -7.73 16.95 -10.52
CA MET A 105 -7.97 15.52 -10.69
C MET A 105 -8.40 15.24 -12.13
N ASP A 106 -7.74 14.27 -12.74
CA ASP A 106 -8.12 13.71 -14.04
C ASP A 106 -8.71 12.33 -13.75
N PHE A 107 -10.03 12.24 -13.71
CA PHE A 107 -10.72 10.97 -13.54
C PHE A 107 -10.98 10.38 -14.92
N ASP A 108 -10.44 9.19 -15.19
CA ASP A 108 -10.61 8.53 -16.48
C ASP A 108 -12.11 8.28 -16.78
N ASP A 109 -12.91 7.87 -15.78
CA ASP A 109 -14.37 7.67 -15.91
C ASP A 109 -15.24 8.50 -14.93
N GLY A 110 -14.67 9.42 -14.14
CA GLY A 110 -15.42 10.27 -13.19
C GLY A 110 -15.91 9.58 -11.91
N PHE A 111 -15.54 8.31 -11.65
CA PHE A 111 -16.02 7.52 -10.51
C PHE A 111 -14.90 7.13 -9.53
N PHE A 112 -14.77 7.90 -8.45
CA PHE A 112 -13.54 7.88 -7.65
C PHE A 112 -13.31 6.61 -6.80
N TRP A 113 -14.37 5.91 -6.37
CA TRP A 113 -14.21 4.69 -5.56
C TRP A 113 -13.81 3.45 -6.35
N ARG A 114 -14.35 3.29 -7.56
CA ARG A 114 -14.10 2.10 -8.39
C ARG A 114 -12.67 2.05 -8.90
N GLU A 115 -12.14 3.23 -9.22
CA GLU A 115 -10.79 3.45 -9.71
C GLU A 115 -9.76 3.59 -8.58
N LEU A 116 -10.21 3.68 -7.32
CA LEU A 116 -9.36 4.04 -6.19
C LEU A 116 -8.50 5.25 -6.54
N THR A 117 -9.13 6.36 -6.96
CA THR A 117 -8.43 7.53 -7.47
C THR A 117 -7.31 7.97 -6.53
N ASP A 118 -6.15 8.29 -7.11
CA ASP A 118 -4.91 8.66 -6.44
C ASP A 118 -4.24 7.56 -5.60
N TRP A 119 -4.84 6.38 -5.43
CA TRP A 119 -4.24 5.25 -4.70
C TRP A 119 -2.86 4.91 -5.25
N ALA A 120 -2.75 4.74 -6.57
CA ALA A 120 -1.52 4.30 -7.19
C ALA A 120 -0.38 5.33 -7.02
N SER A 121 -0.70 6.62 -7.18
CA SER A 121 0.26 7.71 -6.97
C SER A 121 0.71 7.79 -5.52
N ASN A 122 -0.22 7.77 -4.56
CA ASN A 122 0.09 7.81 -3.13
C ASN A 122 0.97 6.63 -2.71
N TRP A 123 0.61 5.41 -3.14
CA TRP A 123 1.40 4.23 -2.81
C TRP A 123 2.79 4.25 -3.46
N ALA A 124 2.90 4.69 -4.71
CA ALA A 124 4.20 4.81 -5.38
C ALA A 124 5.12 5.82 -4.66
N ASP A 125 4.58 6.97 -4.26
CA ASP A 125 5.34 7.99 -3.54
C ASP A 125 5.79 7.49 -2.16
N ASP A 126 4.89 6.87 -1.39
CA ASP A 126 5.22 6.31 -0.07
C ASP A 126 6.23 5.16 -0.20
N TYR A 127 6.06 4.26 -1.17
CA TYR A 127 7.01 3.16 -1.41
C TYR A 127 8.41 3.69 -1.73
N ASN A 128 8.52 4.68 -2.63
CA ASN A 128 9.78 5.33 -2.96
C ASN A 128 10.37 6.06 -1.75
N HIS A 129 9.53 6.67 -0.92
CA HIS A 129 9.96 7.32 0.32
C HIS A 129 10.59 6.32 1.30
N TYR A 130 9.94 5.18 1.55
CA TYR A 130 10.51 4.12 2.41
C TYR A 130 11.84 3.59 1.84
N GLY A 131 11.91 3.40 0.52
CA GLY A 131 13.15 3.00 -0.16
C GLY A 131 14.26 4.03 0.01
N ALA A 132 13.98 5.31 -0.23
CA ALA A 132 14.96 6.39 -0.09
C ALA A 132 15.45 6.54 1.35
N GLN A 133 14.54 6.48 2.34
CA GLN A 133 14.92 6.57 3.76
C GLN A 133 15.88 5.47 4.18
N TYR A 134 15.73 4.26 3.64
CA TYR A 134 16.57 3.13 4.01
C TYR A 134 17.85 3.02 3.18
N LEU A 135 17.73 3.13 1.85
CA LEU A 135 18.79 2.82 0.90
C LEU A 135 19.73 4.01 0.62
N ILE A 136 19.22 5.24 0.74
CA ILE A 136 19.93 6.45 0.32
C ILE A 136 20.30 7.32 1.51
N GLU A 137 19.37 7.55 2.42
CA GLU A 137 19.59 8.41 3.57
C GLU A 137 20.48 7.75 4.64
N ASN A 138 21.45 8.51 5.15
CA ASN A 138 22.29 8.05 6.25
C ASN A 138 21.47 7.83 7.53
N SER A 139 21.53 6.62 8.07
CA SER A 139 20.88 6.23 9.33
C SER A 139 21.74 5.21 10.08
N GLU A 140 21.72 5.25 11.41
CA GLU A 140 22.50 4.34 12.27
C GLU A 140 21.67 3.84 13.48
N GLY A 141 22.12 2.73 14.07
CA GLY A 141 21.51 2.14 15.27
C GLY A 141 20.02 1.84 15.12
N LYS A 142 19.23 2.15 16.16
CA LYS A 142 17.79 1.88 16.21
C LYS A 142 16.98 2.53 15.08
N GLU A 143 17.45 3.66 14.57
CA GLU A 143 16.76 4.34 13.46
C GLU A 143 16.96 3.57 12.15
N ARG A 144 18.16 3.04 11.90
CA ARG A 144 18.42 2.17 10.74
C ARG A 144 17.61 0.88 10.82
N GLU A 145 17.55 0.26 12.00
CA GLU A 145 16.74 -0.95 12.25
C GLU A 145 15.24 -0.69 11.97
N ARG A 146 14.71 0.45 12.43
CA ARG A 146 13.32 0.85 12.17
C ARG A 146 13.05 1.02 10.67
N ARG A 147 13.91 1.77 9.97
CA ARG A 147 13.77 2.01 8.52
C ARG A 147 13.90 0.71 7.71
N GLN A 148 14.77 -0.21 8.13
CA GLN A 148 14.87 -1.54 7.53
C GLN A 148 13.57 -2.33 7.67
N ALA A 149 12.98 -2.35 8.87
CA ALA A 149 11.73 -3.06 9.11
C ALA A 149 10.56 -2.46 8.29
N GLU A 150 10.50 -1.13 8.18
CA GLU A 150 9.51 -0.44 7.34
C GLU A 150 9.72 -0.76 5.86
N TRP A 151 10.96 -0.77 5.38
CA TRP A 151 11.27 -1.14 4.00
C TRP A 151 10.88 -2.59 3.68
N ILE A 152 11.19 -3.54 4.55
CA ILE A 152 10.77 -4.95 4.40
C ILE A 152 9.25 -5.08 4.41
N SER A 153 8.57 -4.36 5.30
CA SER A 153 7.11 -4.37 5.38
C SER A 153 6.45 -3.77 4.14
N ALA A 154 7.00 -2.67 3.60
CA ALA A 154 6.55 -2.07 2.36
C ALA A 154 6.70 -3.01 1.16
N ASN A 155 7.82 -3.74 1.07
CA ASN A 155 8.03 -4.78 0.07
C ASN A 155 7.01 -5.93 0.20
N THR A 156 6.73 -6.36 1.43
CA THR A 156 5.72 -7.38 1.73
C THR A 156 4.33 -6.93 1.30
N PHE A 157 3.98 -5.68 1.62
CA PHE A 157 2.70 -5.12 1.23
C PHE A 157 2.57 -5.02 -0.30
N ALA A 158 3.64 -4.57 -0.98
CA ALA A 158 3.67 -4.50 -2.44
C ALA A 158 3.45 -5.86 -3.11
N ALA A 159 4.12 -6.91 -2.62
CA ALA A 159 3.93 -8.28 -3.07
C ALA A 159 2.47 -8.72 -2.93
N ARG A 160 1.84 -8.44 -1.78
CA ARG A 160 0.44 -8.78 -1.53
C ARG A 160 -0.52 -7.95 -2.40
N LEU A 161 -0.23 -6.68 -2.67
CA LEU A 161 -1.03 -5.87 -3.60
C LEU A 161 -0.98 -6.47 -5.01
N ALA A 162 0.22 -6.79 -5.51
CA ALA A 162 0.41 -7.41 -6.82
C ALA A 162 -0.31 -8.76 -6.93
N SER A 163 -0.34 -9.51 -5.83
CA SER A 163 -0.97 -10.82 -5.77
C SER A 163 -2.49 -10.85 -5.90
N THR A 164 -3.15 -9.69 -5.71
CA THR A 164 -4.62 -9.63 -5.75
C THR A 164 -5.21 -9.96 -7.11
N GLY A 165 -4.40 -9.89 -8.19
CA GLY A 165 -4.86 -10.00 -9.57
C GLY A 165 -5.72 -8.80 -10.01
N ASP A 166 -5.92 -7.84 -9.13
CA ASP A 166 -6.68 -6.63 -9.35
C ASP A 166 -5.74 -5.53 -9.82
N ARG A 167 -5.77 -5.24 -11.12
CA ARG A 167 -4.88 -4.23 -11.71
C ARG A 167 -4.95 -2.90 -10.96
N ILE A 168 -6.13 -2.45 -10.51
CA ILE A 168 -6.27 -1.14 -9.86
C ILE A 168 -5.58 -1.11 -8.49
N ILE A 169 -5.69 -2.19 -7.72
CA ILE A 169 -5.01 -2.33 -6.43
C ILE A 169 -3.51 -2.56 -6.63
N ALA A 170 -3.14 -3.34 -7.64
CA ALA A 170 -1.77 -3.74 -7.97
C ALA A 170 -0.98 -2.70 -8.78
N LEU A 171 -1.60 -1.58 -9.19
CA LEU A 171 -1.10 -0.67 -10.25
C LEU A 171 0.27 0.00 -9.98
N CYS A 172 0.90 -0.26 -8.84
CA CYS A 172 2.26 0.17 -8.55
C CYS A 172 3.22 -1.02 -8.72
N GLY A 173 3.52 -1.36 -9.99
CA GLY A 173 4.56 -2.33 -10.36
C GLY A 173 5.98 -1.95 -9.92
N ALA A 174 6.15 -0.75 -9.33
CA ALA A 174 7.42 -0.22 -8.84
C ALA A 174 8.18 -1.22 -7.94
N ALA A 175 7.48 -2.00 -7.10
CA ALA A 175 8.17 -2.90 -6.17
C ALA A 175 8.72 -4.18 -6.82
N LEU A 176 7.98 -4.80 -7.75
CA LEU A 176 8.45 -6.02 -8.44
C LEU A 176 9.61 -5.71 -9.39
N ASP A 177 9.51 -4.61 -10.14
CA ASP A 177 10.58 -4.16 -11.02
C ASP A 177 11.82 -3.74 -10.22
N THR A 178 11.64 -3.05 -9.09
CA THR A 178 12.74 -2.67 -8.17
C THR A 178 13.40 -3.90 -7.54
N ALA A 179 12.64 -4.89 -7.09
CA ALA A 179 13.20 -6.13 -6.55
C ALA A 179 13.98 -6.92 -7.60
N GLY A 180 13.48 -6.97 -8.84
CA GLY A 180 14.19 -7.55 -9.98
C GLY A 180 15.51 -6.83 -10.26
N TYR A 181 15.49 -5.49 -10.28
CA TYR A 181 16.69 -4.67 -10.46
C TYR A 181 17.73 -4.89 -9.36
N ILE A 182 17.35 -4.79 -8.08
CA ILE A 182 18.24 -5.00 -6.93
C ILE A 182 18.87 -6.39 -6.98
N THR A 183 18.06 -7.41 -7.26
CA THR A 183 18.53 -8.79 -7.31
C THR A 183 19.51 -9.01 -8.47
N MET A 184 19.20 -8.49 -9.66
CA MET A 184 20.11 -8.59 -10.81
C MET A 184 21.43 -7.86 -10.56
N GLU A 185 21.36 -6.61 -10.08
CA GLU A 185 22.55 -5.79 -9.84
C GLU A 185 23.48 -6.42 -8.78
N ASP A 186 22.92 -7.01 -7.72
CA ASP A 186 23.72 -7.67 -6.67
C ASP A 186 24.25 -9.05 -7.07
N LEU A 187 23.50 -9.82 -7.88
CA LEU A 187 24.00 -11.08 -8.46
C LEU A 187 25.16 -10.85 -9.44
N GLU A 188 25.22 -9.68 -10.10
CA GLU A 188 26.28 -9.32 -11.04
C GLU A 188 27.57 -8.81 -10.35
N LYS A 189 27.54 -8.49 -9.05
CA LYS A 189 28.72 -8.02 -8.30
C LYS A 189 29.68 -9.17 -7.95
N LYS A 190 30.94 -9.08 -8.42
CA LYS A 190 32.00 -10.09 -8.21
C LYS A 190 32.58 -10.12 -6.78
N ASP A 191 32.48 -9.03 -6.04
CA ASP A 191 32.83 -8.95 -4.62
C ASP A 191 31.52 -8.75 -3.86
N HIS A 192 30.99 -9.81 -3.22
CA HIS A 192 29.77 -9.78 -2.41
C HIS A 192 29.91 -8.99 -1.09
N LYS A 193 30.55 -7.82 -1.13
CA LYS A 193 30.89 -7.00 0.05
C LYS A 193 29.91 -5.87 0.34
N THR A 194 28.75 -5.85 -0.33
CA THR A 194 27.82 -4.70 -0.29
C THR A 194 26.43 -5.11 0.21
N ASP A 195 25.94 -4.28 1.12
CA ASP A 195 24.73 -4.34 1.96
C ASP A 195 23.78 -5.56 1.78
N PRO A 196 23.90 -6.63 2.60
CA PRO A 196 23.04 -7.82 2.52
C PRO A 196 21.55 -7.54 2.77
N THR A 197 21.21 -6.33 3.20
CA THR A 197 19.86 -5.91 3.58
C THR A 197 18.99 -5.52 2.38
N CYS A 198 19.58 -5.07 1.26
CA CYS A 198 18.88 -4.86 0.00
C CYS A 198 18.42 -6.20 -0.60
N ILE A 199 19.30 -7.19 -0.55
CA ILE A 199 18.99 -8.58 -0.93
C ILE A 199 17.93 -9.17 -0.01
N GLU A 200 18.00 -8.90 1.30
CA GLU A 200 16.95 -9.35 2.24
C GLU A 200 15.60 -8.74 1.90
N ALA A 201 15.50 -7.43 1.65
CA ALA A 201 14.23 -6.80 1.27
C ALA A 201 13.68 -7.34 -0.07
N ALA A 202 14.54 -7.53 -1.08
CA ALA A 202 14.17 -8.16 -2.34
C ALA A 202 13.75 -9.63 -2.14
N ALA A 203 14.45 -10.38 -1.29
CA ALA A 203 14.11 -11.76 -0.95
C ALA A 203 12.78 -11.85 -0.20
N GLN A 204 12.48 -10.91 0.70
CA GLN A 204 11.18 -10.84 1.38
C GLN A 204 10.05 -10.57 0.38
N LEU A 205 10.28 -9.69 -0.60
CA LEU A 205 9.33 -9.48 -1.70
C LEU A 205 9.08 -10.77 -2.48
N PHE A 206 10.12 -11.52 -2.83
CA PHE A 206 9.96 -12.84 -3.48
C PHE A 206 9.28 -13.88 -2.59
N ILE A 207 9.67 -14.01 -1.31
CA ILE A 207 9.09 -14.97 -0.35
C ILE A 207 7.59 -14.70 -0.20
N HIS A 208 7.21 -13.44 -0.04
CA HIS A 208 5.82 -13.05 0.15
C HIS A 208 5.03 -12.98 -1.14
N ALA A 209 5.68 -12.92 -2.30
CA ALA A 209 5.03 -13.05 -3.60
C ALA A 209 4.97 -14.51 -4.09
N THR A 210 5.71 -15.45 -3.49
CA THR A 210 5.88 -16.82 -4.02
C THR A 210 4.55 -17.58 -4.16
N PRO A 211 3.67 -17.66 -3.14
CA PRO A 211 2.41 -18.38 -3.28
C PRO A 211 1.53 -17.83 -4.40
N GLU A 212 1.57 -16.52 -4.62
CA GLU A 212 0.66 -15.84 -5.53
C GLU A 212 1.23 -15.63 -6.94
N LEU A 213 2.55 -15.47 -7.09
CA LEU A 213 3.25 -15.65 -8.35
C LEU A 213 3.01 -17.07 -8.89
N LEU A 214 3.01 -18.08 -8.02
CA LEU A 214 2.66 -19.45 -8.39
C LEU A 214 1.20 -19.57 -8.85
N CYS A 215 0.26 -18.87 -8.22
CA CYS A 215 -1.14 -18.80 -8.66
C CYS A 215 -1.27 -18.11 -10.02
N LEU A 216 -0.56 -17.00 -10.27
CA LEU A 216 -0.56 -16.29 -11.54
C LEU A 216 0.03 -17.16 -12.67
N VAL A 217 1.15 -17.84 -12.41
CA VAL A 217 1.72 -18.82 -13.35
C VAL A 217 0.72 -19.95 -13.63
N ARG A 218 0.04 -20.48 -12.62
CA ARG A 218 -0.96 -21.56 -12.83
C ARG A 218 -2.25 -21.08 -13.50
N ALA A 219 -2.58 -19.80 -13.38
CA ALA A 219 -3.75 -19.19 -14.02
C ALA A 219 -3.48 -18.77 -15.48
N ASP A 220 -2.21 -18.66 -15.89
CA ASP A 220 -1.83 -18.41 -17.27
C ASP A 220 -1.99 -19.71 -18.11
N PRO A 221 -2.91 -19.75 -19.08
CA PRO A 221 -3.12 -20.92 -19.93
C PRO A 221 -1.91 -21.26 -20.83
N ASN A 222 -0.90 -20.37 -20.91
CA ASN A 222 0.33 -20.59 -21.65
C ASN A 222 1.53 -20.93 -20.76
N ALA A 223 1.38 -20.90 -19.44
CA ALA A 223 2.46 -21.28 -18.54
C ALA A 223 2.71 -22.79 -18.66
N LYS A 224 3.90 -23.14 -19.15
CA LYS A 224 4.34 -24.54 -19.16
C LYS A 224 4.61 -24.99 -17.73
N ASP A 225 3.93 -26.05 -17.34
CA ASP A 225 4.13 -26.72 -16.06
C ASP A 225 5.60 -27.12 -15.91
N ILE A 226 6.31 -26.49 -14.97
CA ILE A 226 7.76 -26.67 -14.79
C ILE A 226 8.05 -28.03 -14.12
N HIS A 227 7.01 -28.75 -13.67
CA HIS A 227 7.11 -30.07 -13.06
C HIS A 227 6.86 -31.24 -14.01
N SER A 228 6.82 -31.03 -15.33
CA SER A 228 6.72 -32.11 -16.32
C SER A 228 8.09 -32.63 -16.81
N VAL A 229 9.08 -32.78 -15.91
CA VAL A 229 10.34 -33.50 -16.17
C VAL A 229 10.63 -34.46 -15.04
#